data_AF-A0A6G1WLR1-F1
#
_entry.id   AF-A0A6G1WLR1-F1
#
_cell.length_a   1.000
_cell.length_b   1.000
_cell.length_c   1.000
_cell.angle_alpha   90.00
_cell.angle_beta   90.00
_cell.angle_gamma   90.00
#
_symmetry.space_group_name_H-M   'P 1'
#
loop_
_entity.id
_entity.type
_entity.pdbx_description
1 polymer ?
#
loop_
_entity_poly.entity_id
_entity_poly.type
_entity_poly.pdbx_seq_one_letter_code
_entity_poly.pdbx_strand_id
1 'polypeptide(L)'
;MDPTPAPDPMLAATLRQMADIALPPRVSMLPATWGWAALFGLVAIVLAAVLWHRLRQYKRNRYRREALAELSRFEKEVDQPSGRRHAMQSLPALVKRTALAAWQRETVASLSGKEWSDFLEAHAGRARIDGEAYRFFAESEYRPATLAAMDEATARQRLASARQWIEGHNVRP
;
A
#
# COMPACT_ATOMS: atom_id res chain seq x y z
N MET A 1 82.52 -31.07 -12.54
CA MET A 1 81.25 -31.83 -12.47
C MET A 1 81.29 -32.55 -11.14
N ASP A 2 81.01 -31.82 -10.05
CA ASP A 2 81.05 -32.41 -8.71
C ASP A 2 79.81 -33.30 -8.52
N PRO A 3 79.97 -34.54 -8.02
CA PRO A 3 78.85 -35.42 -7.77
C PRO A 3 78.00 -34.85 -6.65
N THR A 4 76.71 -34.65 -6.91
CA THR A 4 75.72 -34.28 -5.90
C THR A 4 75.81 -35.27 -4.73
N PRO A 5 76.12 -34.84 -3.50
CA PRO A 5 76.28 -35.75 -2.39
C PRO A 5 74.96 -36.49 -2.15
N ALA A 6 75.07 -37.81 -1.95
CA ALA A 6 73.92 -38.64 -1.62
C ALA A 6 73.23 -38.10 -0.36
N PRO A 7 71.90 -38.00 -0.34
CA PRO A 7 71.17 -37.44 0.80
C PRO A 7 71.51 -38.24 2.06
N ASP A 8 71.89 -37.52 3.12
CA ASP A 8 72.25 -38.10 4.42
C ASP A 8 71.08 -38.98 4.91
N PRO A 9 71.30 -40.29 5.14
CA PRO A 9 70.24 -41.19 5.58
C PRO A 9 69.63 -40.75 6.92
N MET A 10 70.38 -40.03 7.75
CA MET A 10 69.88 -39.46 9.01
C MET A 10 68.93 -38.29 8.77
N LEU A 11 69.23 -37.43 7.79
CA LEU A 11 68.34 -36.33 7.37
C LEU A 11 67.04 -36.91 6.78
N ALA A 12 67.15 -37.94 5.93
CA ALA A 12 66.01 -38.61 5.34
C ALA A 12 65.11 -39.30 6.39
N ALA A 13 65.71 -39.88 7.44
CA ALA A 13 64.98 -40.47 8.56
C ALA A 13 64.26 -39.39 9.39
N THR A 14 64.94 -38.28 9.70
CA THR A 14 64.35 -37.15 10.45
C THR A 14 63.20 -36.50 9.69
N LEU A 15 63.33 -36.33 8.37
CA LEU A 15 62.25 -35.79 7.52
C LEU A 15 61.04 -36.73 7.46
N ARG A 16 61.24 -38.06 7.40
CA ARG A 16 60.15 -39.02 7.51
C ARG A 16 59.43 -38.95 8.85
N GLN A 17 60.16 -38.68 9.92
CA GLN A 17 59.59 -38.52 11.26
C GLN A 17 58.81 -37.21 11.42
N MET A 18 59.14 -36.16 10.66
CA MET A 18 58.40 -34.89 10.61
C MET A 18 57.23 -34.87 9.62
N ALA A 19 57.27 -35.74 8.60
CA ALA A 19 56.21 -35.85 7.59
C ALA A 19 54.91 -36.47 8.13
N ASP A 20 54.94 -37.01 9.35
CA ASP A 20 53.80 -37.65 10.01
C ASP A 20 52.96 -36.67 10.85
N ILE A 21 52.89 -35.40 10.43
CA ILE A 21 51.86 -34.48 10.91
C ILE A 21 50.59 -34.81 10.12
N ALA A 22 49.74 -35.65 10.69
CA ALA A 22 48.39 -35.86 10.20
C ALA A 22 47.71 -34.49 10.05
N LEU A 23 47.48 -34.04 8.81
CA LEU A 23 46.72 -32.82 8.58
C LEU A 23 45.34 -33.01 9.20
N PRO A 24 44.89 -32.11 10.11
CA PRO A 24 43.55 -32.23 10.65
C PRO A 24 42.56 -32.19 9.48
N PRO A 25 41.49 -33.01 9.53
CA PRO A 25 40.44 -32.97 8.52
C PRO A 25 39.99 -31.53 8.34
N ARG A 26 39.79 -31.10 7.08
CA ARG A 26 39.44 -29.70 6.75
C ARG A 26 38.22 -29.31 7.59
N VAL A 27 38.44 -28.47 8.59
CA VAL A 27 37.35 -27.98 9.43
C VAL A 27 36.48 -27.12 8.53
N SER A 28 35.22 -27.50 8.38
CA SER A 28 34.28 -26.68 7.61
C SER A 28 34.26 -25.28 8.20
N MET A 29 34.71 -24.29 7.44
CA MET A 29 34.70 -22.87 7.81
C MET A 29 33.28 -22.27 7.83
N LEU A 30 32.28 -23.08 7.47
CA LEU A 30 30.88 -22.73 7.66
C LEU A 30 30.48 -23.23 9.05
N PRO A 31 30.30 -22.34 10.05
CA PRO A 31 29.70 -22.74 11.31
C PRO A 31 28.25 -23.11 11.00
N ALA A 32 27.99 -24.41 10.79
CA ALA A 32 26.65 -25.00 10.67
C ALA A 32 25.97 -24.96 12.04
N THR A 33 25.80 -23.75 12.55
CA THR A 33 25.17 -23.46 13.83
C THR A 33 23.68 -23.34 13.58
N TRP A 34 22.90 -23.86 14.53
CA TRP A 34 21.46 -23.73 14.55
C TRP A 34 20.99 -22.26 14.48
N GLY A 35 21.91 -21.32 14.76
CA GLY A 35 21.71 -19.88 14.59
C GLY A 35 21.32 -19.46 13.17
N TRP A 36 21.81 -20.10 12.10
CA TRP A 36 21.36 -19.77 10.74
C TRP A 36 19.92 -20.21 10.50
N ALA A 37 19.54 -21.39 10.97
CA ALA A 37 18.15 -21.85 10.89
C ALA A 37 17.23 -20.93 11.69
N ALA A 38 17.64 -20.51 12.89
CA ALA A 38 16.91 -19.53 13.69
C ALA A 38 16.81 -18.16 12.99
N LEU A 39 17.89 -17.69 12.35
CA LEU A 39 17.92 -16.43 11.61
C LEU A 39 17.00 -16.49 10.38
N PHE A 40 17.09 -17.54 9.56
CA PHE A 40 16.18 -17.73 8.43
C PHE A 40 14.73 -17.87 8.86
N GLY A 41 14.47 -18.57 9.98
CA GLY A 41 13.14 -18.65 10.58
C GLY A 41 12.60 -17.29 10.99
N LEU A 42 13.41 -16.48 11.67
CA LEU A 42 13.04 -15.12 12.05
C LEU A 42 12.76 -14.24 10.83
N VAL A 43 13.64 -14.28 9.82
CA VAL A 43 13.46 -13.53 8.57
C VAL A 43 12.19 -13.96 7.84
N ALA A 44 11.91 -15.26 7.78
CA ALA A 44 10.69 -15.78 7.17
C ALA A 44 9.42 -15.31 7.91
N ILE A 45 9.42 -15.29 9.24
CA ILE A 45 8.30 -14.78 10.06
C ILE A 45 8.10 -13.28 9.79
N VAL A 46 9.17 -12.49 9.77
CA VAL A 46 9.10 -11.05 9.48
C VAL A 46 8.54 -10.81 8.08
N LEU A 47 9.04 -11.54 7.07
CA LEU A 47 8.53 -11.46 5.71
C LEU A 47 7.05 -11.83 5.62
N ALA A 48 6.64 -12.91 6.28
CA ALA A 48 5.24 -13.33 6.33
C ALA A 48 4.35 -12.28 7.00
N ALA A 49 4.79 -11.68 8.10
CA ALA A 49 4.07 -10.62 8.80
C ALA A 49 3.93 -9.37 7.93
N VAL A 50 5.01 -8.94 7.26
CA VAL A 50 4.98 -7.81 6.32
C VAL A 50 4.06 -8.09 5.15
N LEU A 51 4.15 -9.28 4.55
CA LEU A 51 3.32 -9.67 3.43
C LEU A 51 1.83 -9.72 3.83
N TRP A 52 1.52 -10.32 4.98
CA TRP A 52 0.17 -10.35 5.53
C TRP A 52 -0.39 -8.95 5.75
N HIS A 53 0.41 -8.05 6.36
CA HIS A 53 0.00 -6.69 6.61
C HIS A 53 -0.25 -5.92 5.30
N ARG A 54 0.62 -6.10 4.31
CA ARG A 54 0.48 -5.52 2.97
C ARG A 54 -0.75 -6.06 2.24
N LEU A 55 -1.00 -7.37 2.29
CA LEU A 55 -2.18 -7.99 1.69
C LEU A 55 -3.47 -7.52 2.36
N ARG A 56 -3.47 -7.39 3.69
CA ARG A 56 -4.61 -6.86 4.44
C ARG A 56 -4.88 -5.40 4.09
N GLN A 57 -3.83 -4.58 3.94
CA GLN A 57 -3.97 -3.21 3.44
C GLN A 57 -4.44 -3.16 1.99
N TYR A 58 -3.95 -4.06 1.12
CA TYR A 58 -4.37 -4.13 -0.28
C TYR A 58 -5.85 -4.51 -0.41
N LYS A 59 -6.31 -5.51 0.35
CA LYS A 59 -7.73 -5.88 0.43
C LYS A 59 -8.57 -4.73 0.97
N ARG A 60 -8.10 -4.05 2.03
CA ARG A 60 -8.75 -2.83 2.54
C ARG A 60 -8.79 -1.71 1.50
N ASN A 61 -7.81 -1.60 0.59
CA ASN A 61 -7.80 -0.54 -0.43
C ASN A 61 -8.56 -0.92 -1.72
N ARG A 62 -9.19 -2.09 -1.81
CA ARG A 62 -9.95 -2.48 -3.01
C ARG A 62 -11.10 -1.51 -3.28
N TYR A 63 -11.87 -1.14 -2.24
CA TYR A 63 -12.97 -0.20 -2.40
C TYR A 63 -12.51 1.16 -2.92
N ARG A 64 -11.34 1.65 -2.48
CA ARG A 64 -10.75 2.91 -2.99
C ARG A 64 -10.44 2.82 -4.47
N ARG A 65 -9.86 1.71 -4.91
CA ARG A 65 -9.53 1.50 -6.33
C ARG A 65 -10.78 1.44 -7.19
N GLU A 66 -11.83 0.76 -6.71
CA GLU A 66 -13.11 0.72 -7.40
C GLU A 66 -13.74 2.12 -7.48
N ALA A 67 -13.73 2.88 -6.38
CA ALA A 67 -14.25 4.25 -6.37
C ALA A 67 -13.46 5.19 -7.30
N LEU A 68 -12.13 5.13 -7.31
CA LEU A 68 -11.29 5.93 -8.21
C LEU A 68 -11.45 5.52 -9.68
N ALA A 69 -11.64 4.24 -9.95
CA ALA A 69 -11.93 3.76 -11.31
C ALA A 69 -13.28 4.31 -11.81
N GLU A 70 -14.31 4.33 -10.97
CA GLU A 70 -15.60 4.93 -11.31
C GLU A 70 -15.50 6.44 -11.49
N LEU A 71 -14.78 7.13 -10.60
CA LEU A 71 -14.52 8.56 -10.72
C LEU A 71 -13.80 8.91 -12.04
N SER A 72 -12.83 8.10 -12.46
CA SER A 72 -12.13 8.29 -13.74
C SER A 72 -13.04 8.15 -14.96
N ARG A 73 -14.19 7.46 -14.83
CA ARG A 73 -15.20 7.41 -15.91
C ARG A 73 -15.95 8.74 -15.97
N PHE A 74 -16.36 9.27 -14.82
CA PHE A 74 -17.02 10.58 -14.73
C PHE A 74 -16.13 11.71 -15.26
N GLU A 75 -14.83 11.67 -14.98
CA GLU A 75 -13.86 12.64 -15.54
C GLU A 75 -13.80 12.63 -17.08
N LYS A 76 -14.04 11.48 -17.72
CA LYS A 76 -14.08 11.38 -19.19
C LYS A 76 -15.41 11.84 -19.78
N GLU A 77 -16.49 11.70 -19.02
CA GLU A 77 -17.84 12.05 -19.44
C GLU A 77 -18.16 13.55 -19.21
N VAL A 78 -17.38 14.26 -18.40
CA VAL A 78 -17.64 15.65 -17.96
C VAL A 78 -17.64 16.67 -19.10
N ASP A 79 -16.94 16.37 -20.19
CA ASP A 79 -16.83 17.23 -21.37
C ASP A 79 -18.16 17.32 -22.12
N GLN A 80 -19.00 16.28 -22.04
CA GLN A 80 -20.33 16.27 -22.64
C GLN A 80 -21.38 16.79 -21.65
N PRO A 81 -22.32 17.66 -22.05
CA PRO A 81 -23.35 18.17 -21.13
C PRO A 81 -24.25 17.10 -20.51
N SER A 82 -24.52 16.00 -21.22
CA SER A 82 -25.24 14.83 -20.69
C SER A 82 -24.40 14.06 -19.66
N GLY A 83 -23.13 13.77 -20.00
CA GLY A 83 -22.19 13.08 -19.14
C GLY A 83 -21.85 13.87 -17.88
N ARG A 84 -21.69 15.19 -17.97
CA ARG A 84 -21.51 16.10 -16.82
C ARG A 84 -22.67 16.02 -15.84
N ARG A 85 -23.91 16.04 -16.33
CA ARG A 85 -25.10 15.92 -15.49
C ARG A 85 -25.14 14.60 -14.75
N HIS A 86 -24.89 13.52 -15.48
CA HIS A 86 -24.80 12.18 -14.90
C HIS A 86 -23.70 12.10 -13.84
N ALA A 87 -22.50 12.59 -14.15
CA ALA A 87 -21.38 12.64 -13.22
C ALA A 87 -21.73 13.40 -11.94
N MET A 88 -22.32 14.60 -12.04
CA MET A 88 -22.68 15.42 -10.88
C MET A 88 -23.79 14.82 -10.02
N GLN A 89 -24.70 14.04 -10.62
CA GLN A 89 -25.75 13.31 -9.90
C GLN A 89 -25.19 12.07 -9.19
N SER A 90 -24.25 11.37 -9.82
CA SER A 90 -23.69 10.11 -9.31
C SER A 90 -22.53 10.31 -8.32
N LEU A 91 -21.83 11.45 -8.39
CA LEU A 91 -20.65 11.74 -7.57
C LEU A 91 -20.89 11.68 -6.06
N PRO A 92 -21.98 12.25 -5.51
CA PRO A 92 -22.25 12.20 -4.07
C PRO A 92 -22.60 10.80 -3.58
N ALA A 93 -23.34 10.03 -4.38
CA ALA A 93 -23.62 8.63 -4.11
C ALA A 93 -22.33 7.80 -4.10
N LEU A 94 -21.38 8.09 -4.99
CA LEU A 94 -20.05 7.47 -5.02
C LEU A 94 -19.26 7.75 -3.73
N VAL A 95 -19.24 9.00 -3.25
CA VAL A 95 -18.58 9.38 -1.98
C VAL A 95 -19.25 8.67 -0.80
N LYS A 96 -20.59 8.65 -0.74
CA LYS A 96 -21.34 7.94 0.31
C LYS A 96 -21.08 6.43 0.31
N ARG A 97 -21.07 5.79 -0.87
CA ARG A 97 -20.70 4.37 -1.03
C ARG A 97 -19.27 4.10 -0.57
N THR A 98 -18.34 5.02 -0.87
CA THR A 98 -16.94 4.92 -0.45
C THR A 98 -16.84 4.97 1.08
N ALA A 99 -17.58 5.85 1.75
CA ALA A 99 -17.62 5.89 3.21
C ALA A 99 -18.27 4.63 3.81
N LEU A 100 -19.37 4.13 3.24
CA LEU A 100 -20.00 2.89 3.69
C LEU A 100 -19.10 1.65 3.54
N ALA A 101 -18.14 1.68 2.61
CA ALA A 101 -17.14 0.63 2.47
C ALA A 101 -15.97 0.76 3.47
N ALA A 102 -15.78 1.96 4.03
CA ALA A 102 -14.69 2.29 4.93
C ALA A 102 -15.07 2.26 6.42
N TRP A 103 -16.33 2.56 6.76
CA TRP A 103 -16.87 2.61 8.13
C TRP A 103 -18.10 1.71 8.29
N GLN A 104 -18.51 1.44 9.53
CA GLN A 104 -19.71 0.65 9.83
C GLN A 104 -20.98 1.32 9.26
N ARG A 105 -21.87 0.51 8.71
CA ARG A 105 -23.09 0.98 8.03
C ARG A 105 -24.01 1.73 8.99
N GLU A 106 -24.06 1.29 10.24
CA GLU A 106 -24.87 1.86 11.30
C GLU A 106 -24.47 3.30 11.61
N THR A 107 -23.16 3.62 11.52
CA THR A 107 -22.64 4.96 11.78
C THR A 107 -22.87 5.91 10.60
N VAL A 108 -22.74 5.43 9.37
CA VAL A 108 -22.77 6.30 8.17
C VAL A 108 -24.16 6.43 7.58
N ALA A 109 -25.01 5.39 7.65
CA ALA A 109 -26.31 5.40 6.99
C ALA A 109 -27.30 6.40 7.60
N SER A 110 -27.16 6.71 8.90
CA SER A 110 -27.99 7.72 9.58
C SER A 110 -27.58 9.16 9.27
N LEU A 111 -26.34 9.39 8.80
CA LEU A 111 -25.82 10.73 8.56
C LEU A 111 -26.45 11.33 7.31
N SER A 112 -26.97 12.55 7.47
CA SER A 112 -27.56 13.33 6.38
C SER A 112 -27.28 14.82 6.55
N GLY A 113 -27.35 15.58 5.46
CA GLY A 113 -27.15 17.03 5.48
C GLY A 113 -25.87 17.44 6.21
N LYS A 114 -26.02 18.29 7.23
CA LYS A 114 -24.87 18.84 7.97
C LYS A 114 -24.05 17.77 8.71
N GLU A 115 -24.71 16.77 9.29
CA GLU A 115 -23.99 15.71 10.00
C GLU A 115 -23.07 14.92 9.06
N TRP A 116 -23.50 14.76 7.81
CA TRP A 116 -22.70 14.14 6.78
C TRP A 116 -21.52 15.01 6.35
N SER A 117 -21.72 16.32 6.15
CA SER A 117 -20.59 17.22 5.84
C SER A 117 -19.56 17.27 6.97
N ASP A 118 -20.02 17.36 8.22
CA ASP A 118 -19.17 17.38 9.41
C ASP A 118 -18.38 16.07 9.53
N PHE A 119 -19.02 14.93 9.23
CA PHE A 119 -18.37 13.62 9.21
C PHE A 119 -17.28 13.54 8.13
N LEU A 120 -17.56 14.00 6.92
CA LEU A 120 -16.59 13.99 5.82
C LEU A 120 -15.38 14.87 6.14
N GLU A 121 -15.59 16.02 6.79
CA GLU A 121 -14.55 16.93 7.23
C GLU A 121 -13.70 16.31 8.35
N ALA A 122 -14.34 15.74 9.37
CA ALA A 122 -13.66 15.06 10.49
C ALA A 122 -12.79 13.88 10.04
N HIS A 123 -13.18 13.20 8.95
CA HIS A 123 -12.47 12.04 8.40
C HIS A 123 -11.62 12.33 7.16
N ALA A 124 -11.47 13.61 6.79
CA ALA A 124 -10.72 14.04 5.62
C ALA A 124 -9.25 13.58 5.65
N GLY A 125 -8.66 13.41 6.83
CA GLY A 125 -7.29 12.92 6.98
C GLY A 125 -6.29 13.85 6.31
N ARG A 126 -5.75 13.46 5.15
CA ARG A 126 -4.84 14.29 4.33
C ARG A 126 -5.55 15.05 3.21
N ALA A 127 -6.83 14.77 2.98
CA ALA A 127 -7.62 15.47 1.97
C ALA A 127 -7.80 16.94 2.39
N ARG A 128 -7.64 17.85 1.43
CA ARG A 128 -7.86 19.28 1.62
C ARG A 128 -8.89 19.75 0.60
N ILE A 129 -10.15 19.66 0.97
CA ILE A 129 -11.26 20.11 0.12
C ILE A 129 -11.98 21.30 0.78
N ASP A 130 -12.62 22.11 -0.05
CA ASP A 130 -13.34 23.30 0.37
C ASP A 130 -14.67 22.97 1.06
N GLY A 131 -15.14 23.87 1.91
CA GLY A 131 -16.43 23.77 2.61
C GLY A 131 -17.61 23.57 1.65
N GLU A 132 -17.55 24.17 0.46
CA GLU A 132 -18.57 23.99 -0.57
C GLU A 132 -18.61 22.58 -1.14
N ALA A 133 -17.47 21.89 -1.26
CA ALA A 133 -17.47 20.50 -1.71
C ALA A 133 -18.13 19.58 -0.67
N TYR A 134 -17.86 19.78 0.62
CA TYR A 134 -18.54 19.03 1.68
C TYR A 134 -20.06 19.22 1.64
N ARG A 135 -20.49 20.47 1.47
CA ARG A 135 -21.92 20.81 1.32
C ARG A 135 -22.53 20.21 0.05
N PHE A 136 -21.81 20.26 -1.07
CA PHE A 136 -22.24 19.65 -2.33
C PHE A 136 -22.50 18.15 -2.16
N PHE A 137 -21.59 17.42 -1.49
CA PHE A 137 -21.78 15.99 -1.23
C PHE A 137 -22.92 15.69 -0.25
N ALA A 138 -23.33 16.66 0.57
CA ALA A 138 -24.43 16.55 1.52
C ALA A 138 -25.81 16.92 0.96
N GLU A 139 -25.87 17.90 0.06
CA GLU A 139 -27.13 18.50 -0.40
C GLU A 139 -27.65 17.90 -1.72
N SER A 140 -26.89 17.03 -2.35
CA SER A 140 -27.13 16.57 -3.73
C SER A 140 -28.45 15.82 -3.99
N GLU A 141 -29.03 15.15 -2.99
CA GLU A 141 -30.35 14.51 -3.12
C GLU A 141 -31.46 15.53 -3.41
N TYR A 142 -31.25 16.81 -3.10
CA TYR A 142 -32.30 17.82 -3.08
C TYR A 142 -32.29 18.80 -4.26
N ARG A 143 -31.30 18.78 -5.18
CA ARG A 143 -31.21 19.78 -6.26
C ARG A 143 -30.74 19.27 -7.63
N PRO A 144 -31.51 18.40 -8.32
CA PRO A 144 -31.15 17.93 -9.66
C PRO A 144 -31.08 19.06 -10.71
N ALA A 145 -31.85 20.15 -10.53
CA ALA A 145 -31.87 21.28 -11.46
C ALA A 145 -30.58 22.12 -11.44
N THR A 146 -29.97 22.33 -10.27
CA THR A 146 -28.71 23.10 -10.17
C THR A 146 -27.52 22.31 -10.73
N LEU A 147 -27.58 20.97 -10.70
CA LEU A 147 -26.58 20.10 -11.32
C LEU A 147 -26.60 20.21 -12.85
N ALA A 148 -27.76 20.48 -13.44
CA ALA A 148 -27.93 20.63 -14.88
C ALA A 148 -27.35 21.91 -15.46
N ALA A 149 -27.32 22.98 -14.65
CA ALA A 149 -26.77 24.28 -15.03
C ALA A 149 -25.29 24.46 -14.67
N MET A 150 -24.64 23.44 -14.11
CA MET A 150 -23.26 23.54 -13.65
C MET A 150 -22.29 23.63 -14.84
N ASP A 151 -21.41 24.64 -14.78
CA ASP A 151 -20.36 24.79 -15.77
C ASP A 151 -19.30 23.67 -15.65
N GLU A 152 -18.49 23.56 -16.69
CA GLU A 152 -17.48 22.50 -16.77
C GLU A 152 -16.38 22.66 -15.71
N ALA A 153 -15.97 23.90 -15.45
CA ALA A 153 -14.92 24.22 -14.49
C ALA A 153 -15.32 23.81 -13.07
N THR A 154 -16.53 24.16 -12.62
CA THR A 154 -17.03 23.77 -11.30
C THR A 154 -17.21 22.25 -11.24
N ALA A 155 -17.75 21.62 -12.29
CA ALA A 155 -17.90 20.16 -12.31
C ALA A 155 -16.56 19.43 -12.17
N ARG A 156 -15.52 19.88 -12.87
CA ARG A 156 -14.16 19.34 -12.73
C ARG A 156 -13.57 19.60 -11.34
N GLN A 157 -13.81 20.77 -10.75
CA GLN A 157 -13.41 21.07 -9.38
C GLN A 157 -14.07 20.11 -8.39
N ARG A 158 -15.38 19.82 -8.54
CA ARG A 158 -16.08 18.86 -7.65
C ARG A 158 -15.56 17.43 -7.82
N LEU A 159 -15.24 17.00 -9.04
CA LEU A 159 -14.57 15.71 -9.29
C LEU A 159 -13.20 15.65 -8.61
N ALA A 160 -12.41 16.71 -8.70
CA ALA A 160 -11.10 16.80 -8.04
C ALA A 160 -11.22 16.75 -6.51
N SER A 161 -12.17 17.46 -5.91
CA SER A 161 -12.45 17.39 -4.48
C SER A 161 -12.85 15.95 -4.07
N ALA A 162 -13.70 15.29 -4.84
CA ALA A 162 -14.08 13.90 -4.56
C ALA A 162 -12.87 12.96 -4.64
N ARG A 163 -12.02 13.10 -5.66
CA ARG A 163 -10.76 12.34 -5.81
C ARG A 163 -9.88 12.50 -4.59
N GLN A 164 -9.61 13.74 -4.21
CA GLN A 164 -8.73 14.08 -3.10
C GLN A 164 -9.26 13.52 -1.77
N TRP A 165 -10.57 13.55 -1.56
CA TRP A 165 -11.19 12.94 -0.39
C TRP A 165 -11.08 11.40 -0.41
N ILE A 166 -11.35 10.75 -1.53
CA ILE A 166 -11.23 9.28 -1.69
C ILE A 166 -9.79 8.81 -1.49
N GLU A 167 -8.79 9.58 -1.93
CA GLU A 167 -7.38 9.26 -1.75
C GLU A 167 -6.88 9.57 -0.32
N GLY A 168 -7.36 10.67 0.26
CA GLY A 168 -6.82 11.23 1.50
C GLY A 168 -7.53 10.84 2.80
N HIS A 169 -8.76 10.30 2.73
CA HIS A 169 -9.53 10.00 3.94
C HIS A 169 -8.83 8.97 4.82
N ASN A 170 -8.91 9.19 6.12
CA ASN A 170 -8.28 8.33 7.10
C ASN A 170 -9.30 7.40 7.76
N VAL A 171 -9.19 6.11 7.48
CA VAL A 171 -9.90 5.08 8.22
C VAL A 171 -9.04 4.71 9.43
N ARG A 172 -9.27 5.40 10.56
CA ARG A 172 -8.63 5.02 11.83
C ARG A 172 -8.93 3.54 12.09
N PRO A 173 -7.90 2.69 12.30
CA PRO A 173 -8.09 1.28 12.63
C PRO A 173 -8.63 1.08 14.05
#